data_AF-A0A534TJM2-F1
#
_entry.id   AF-A0A534TJM2-F1
#
_cell.length_a   1.000
_cell.length_b   1.000
_cell.length_c   1.000
_cell.angle_alpha   90.00
_cell.angle_beta   90.00
_cell.angle_gamma   90.00
#
_symmetry.space_group_name_H-M   'P 1'
#
loop_
_entity.id
_entity.type
_entity.pdbx_description
1 polymer ?
#
loop_
_entity_poly.entity_id
_entity_poly.type
_entity_poly.pdbx_seq_one_letter_code
_entity_poly.pdbx_strand_id
1 'polypeptide(L)'
;MPVGTARKVHALRRDFKTGAAVADLLGVNRSQVTRWLKGAGIDPLNAERIDLLELIWANLLRLYEPEAARSWLFGLNPHLGDRRPIDLVRAGRAEELMRAIRAERAESFA
;
A
#
# COMPACT_ATOMS: atom_id res chain seq x y z
N MET A 1 -7.22 4.96 -19.79
CA MET A 1 -6.31 3.81 -19.69
C MET A 1 -5.96 3.60 -18.22
N PRO A 2 -6.11 2.38 -17.66
CA PRO A 2 -5.65 2.09 -16.31
C PRO A 2 -4.15 2.38 -16.19
N VAL A 3 -3.73 2.95 -15.06
CA VAL A 3 -2.31 3.23 -14.79
C VAL A 3 -1.58 1.89 -14.70
N GLY A 4 -0.58 1.68 -15.56
CA GLY A 4 0.21 0.45 -15.56
C GLY A 4 0.94 0.26 -14.22
N THR A 5 1.00 -0.99 -13.74
CA THR A 5 1.58 -1.36 -12.45
C THR A 5 3.01 -0.82 -12.25
N ALA A 6 3.85 -0.83 -13.30
CA ALA A 6 5.19 -0.25 -13.24
C ALA A 6 5.18 1.24 -12.86
N ARG A 7 4.22 2.01 -13.38
CA ARG A 7 4.07 3.44 -13.04
C ARG A 7 3.63 3.63 -11.58
N LYS A 8 2.83 2.71 -11.04
CA LYS A 8 2.47 2.70 -9.61
C LYS A 8 3.70 2.44 -8.74
N VAL A 9 4.59 1.52 -9.12
CA VAL A 9 5.87 1.29 -8.41
C VAL A 9 6.72 2.55 -8.39
N HIS A 10 6.79 3.30 -9.49
CA HIS A 10 7.50 4.59 -9.52
C HIS A 10 6.87 5.63 -8.60
N ALA A 11 5.54 5.73 -8.56
CA ALA A 11 4.81 6.64 -7.66
C ALA A 11 5.08 6.29 -6.20
N LEU A 12 4.91 5.01 -5.81
CA LEU A 12 5.21 4.53 -4.46
C LEU A 12 6.68 4.78 -4.08
N ARG A 13 7.63 4.57 -5.00
CA ARG A 13 9.05 4.89 -4.72
C ARG A 13 9.26 6.37 -4.40
N ARG A 14 8.57 7.26 -5.11
CA ARG A 14 8.66 8.71 -4.85
C ARG A 14 8.10 9.04 -3.48
N ASP A 15 6.91 8.53 -3.17
CA ASP A 15 6.18 8.85 -1.95
C ASP A 15 6.88 8.25 -0.71
N PHE A 16 7.46 7.05 -0.84
CA PHE A 16 8.24 6.37 0.22
C PHE A 16 9.76 6.60 0.12
N LYS A 17 10.20 7.53 -0.74
CA LYS A 17 11.57 8.01 -0.97
C LYS A 17 12.57 7.00 -1.54
N THR A 18 12.45 5.71 -1.23
CA THR A 18 13.43 4.68 -1.64
C THR A 18 12.78 3.41 -2.17
N GLY A 19 13.49 2.72 -3.08
CA GLY A 19 13.06 1.40 -3.56
C GLY A 19 13.11 0.34 -2.46
N ALA A 20 14.01 0.49 -1.47
CA ALA A 20 14.07 -0.36 -0.30
C ALA A 20 12.78 -0.27 0.54
N ALA A 21 12.29 0.94 0.79
CA ALA A 21 11.04 1.14 1.52
C ALA A 21 9.84 0.51 0.78
N VAL A 22 9.79 0.60 -0.55
CA VAL A 22 8.76 -0.07 -1.35
C VAL A 22 8.87 -1.60 -1.24
N ALA A 23 10.09 -2.13 -1.24
CA ALA A 23 10.32 -3.56 -1.07
C ALA A 23 9.83 -4.04 0.31
N ASP A 24 10.14 -3.27 1.36
CA ASP A 24 9.71 -3.55 2.71
C ASP A 24 8.18 -3.51 2.82
N LEU A 25 7.50 -2.51 2.24
CA LEU A 25 6.03 -2.43 2.23
C LEU A 25 5.41 -3.68 1.61
N LEU A 26 5.89 -4.09 0.43
CA LEU A 26 5.34 -5.21 -0.33
C LEU A 26 5.80 -6.58 0.18
N GLY A 27 6.76 -6.64 1.10
CA GLY A 27 7.33 -7.89 1.60
C GLY A 27 8.12 -8.65 0.53
N VAL A 28 8.80 -7.93 -0.37
CA VAL A 28 9.57 -8.49 -1.49
C VAL A 28 11.05 -8.14 -1.40
N ASN A 29 11.89 -8.81 -2.19
CA ASN A 29 13.32 -8.51 -2.21
C ASN A 29 13.60 -7.17 -2.92
N ARG A 30 14.53 -6.36 -2.41
CA ARG A 30 14.96 -5.08 -3.02
C ARG A 30 15.33 -5.22 -4.49
N SER A 31 15.99 -6.32 -4.85
CA SER A 31 16.37 -6.61 -6.25
C SER A 31 15.16 -6.79 -7.17
N GLN A 32 14.04 -7.31 -6.68
CA GLN A 32 12.80 -7.40 -7.45
C GLN A 32 12.27 -6.00 -7.78
N VAL A 33 12.21 -5.10 -6.78
CA VAL A 33 11.81 -3.70 -7.00
C VAL A 33 12.76 -3.00 -7.97
N THR A 34 14.07 -3.22 -7.85
CA THR A 34 15.05 -2.67 -8.81
C THR A 34 14.78 -3.15 -10.24
N ARG A 35 14.45 -4.44 -10.44
CA ARG A 35 14.12 -4.97 -11.77
C ARG A 35 12.83 -4.35 -12.32
N TRP A 36 11.78 -4.23 -11.51
CA TRP A 36 10.52 -3.60 -11.93
C TRP A 36 10.70 -2.14 -12.35
N LEU A 37 11.50 -1.37 -11.59
CA LEU A 37 11.87 0.01 -11.93
C LEU A 37 12.70 0.13 -13.21
N LYS A 38 13.32 -0.97 -13.67
CA LYS A 38 14.04 -1.08 -14.95
C LYS A 38 13.16 -1.63 -16.08
N GLY A 39 11.86 -1.79 -15.85
CA GLY A 39 10.91 -2.27 -16.86
C GLY A 39 10.77 -3.79 -16.95
N ALA A 40 11.33 -4.55 -16.00
CA ALA A 40 11.04 -5.98 -15.93
C ALA A 40 9.56 -6.22 -15.61
N GLY A 41 9.02 -7.32 -16.12
CA GLY A 41 7.64 -7.74 -15.84
C GLY A 41 7.39 -7.90 -14.34
N ILE A 42 6.15 -7.58 -13.94
CA ILE A 42 5.62 -7.79 -12.60
C ILE A 42 4.62 -8.94 -12.70
N ASP A 43 4.81 -9.98 -11.90
CA ASP A 43 3.87 -11.11 -11.88
C ASP A 43 2.51 -10.69 -11.31
N PRO A 44 1.43 -11.42 -11.64
CA PRO A 44 0.07 -11.04 -11.25
C PRO A 44 -0.12 -10.85 -9.73
N LEU A 45 0.52 -11.68 -8.90
CA LEU A 45 0.40 -11.60 -7.44
C LEU A 45 1.02 -10.31 -6.90
N ASN A 46 2.21 -9.96 -7.37
CA ASN A 46 2.83 -8.69 -6.98
C ASN A 46 2.10 -7.48 -7.57
N ALA A 47 1.53 -7.61 -8.78
CA ALA A 47 0.72 -6.56 -9.37
C ALA A 47 -0.53 -6.25 -8.52
N GLU A 48 -1.22 -7.28 -8.02
CA GLU A 48 -2.35 -7.13 -7.12
C GLU A 48 -1.96 -6.42 -5.81
N ARG A 49 -0.84 -6.82 -5.19
CA ARG A 49 -0.33 -6.18 -3.97
C ARG A 49 0.04 -4.72 -4.18
N ILE A 50 0.66 -4.39 -5.32
CA ILE A 50 1.02 -3.01 -5.68
C ILE A 50 -0.25 -2.18 -5.88
N ASP A 51 -1.25 -2.73 -6.55
CA ASP A 51 -2.52 -2.07 -6.81
C ASP A 51 -3.28 -1.81 -5.50
N LEU A 52 -3.31 -2.79 -4.60
CA LEU A 52 -3.91 -2.65 -3.29
C LEU A 52 -3.18 -1.62 -2.42
N LEU A 53 -1.85 -1.65 -2.39
CA LEU A 53 -1.05 -0.68 -1.63
C LEU A 53 -1.29 0.74 -2.11
N GLU A 54 -1.26 0.95 -3.44
CA GLU A 54 -1.54 2.27 -4.02
C GLU A 54 -2.94 2.74 -3.60
N LEU A 55 -3.95 1.89 -3.78
CA LEU A 55 -5.33 2.25 -3.47
C LEU A 55 -5.48 2.67 -2.01
N ILE A 56 -4.93 1.88 -1.08
CA ILE A 56 -5.01 2.20 0.35
C ILE A 56 -4.24 3.49 0.66
N TRP A 57 -3.03 3.66 0.11
CA TRP A 57 -2.24 4.87 0.30
C TRP A 57 -2.98 6.13 -0.18
N ALA A 58 -3.55 6.09 -1.39
CA ALA A 58 -4.33 7.19 -1.94
C ALA A 58 -5.59 7.50 -1.11
N ASN A 59 -6.23 6.48 -0.53
CA ASN A 59 -7.38 6.71 0.36
C ASN A 59 -6.95 7.34 1.69
N LEU A 60 -5.83 6.91 2.28
CA LEU A 60 -5.31 7.46 3.53
C LEU A 60 -4.83 8.91 3.38
N LEU A 61 -4.18 9.25 2.28
CA LEU A 61 -3.75 10.64 2.01
C LEU A 61 -4.91 11.63 1.82
N ARG A 62 -6.15 11.13 1.69
CA ARG A 62 -7.36 11.98 1.70
C ARG A 62 -7.91 12.24 3.10
N LEU A 63 -7.44 11.48 4.09
CA LEU A 63 -7.89 11.55 5.49
C LEU A 63 -6.80 12.12 6.40
N TYR A 64 -5.54 11.87 6.05
CA TYR A 64 -4.40 12.16 6.89
C TYR A 64 -3.26 12.79 6.10
N GLU A 65 -2.45 13.56 6.80
CA GLU A 65 -1.11 13.92 6.36
C GLU A 65 -0.23 12.66 6.18
N PRO A 66 0.80 12.70 5.31
CA PRO A 66 1.60 11.53 4.95
C PRO A 66 2.18 10.76 6.15
N GLU A 67 2.63 11.45 7.20
CA GLU A 67 3.19 10.86 8.41
C GLU A 67 2.15 10.05 9.20
N ALA A 68 0.93 10.56 9.30
CA ALA A 68 -0.18 9.89 9.97
C ALA A 68 -0.72 8.71 9.12
N ALA A 69 -0.84 8.89 7.79
CA ALA A 69 -1.15 7.80 6.87
C ALA A 69 -0.13 6.66 6.96
N ARG A 70 1.15 6.99 7.11
CA ARG A 70 2.21 6.01 7.32
C ARG A 70 2.02 5.29 8.65
N SER A 71 1.77 6.04 9.73
CA SER A 71 1.53 5.46 11.05
C SER A 71 0.33 4.50 11.04
N TRP A 72 -0.73 4.81 10.29
CA TRP A 72 -1.87 3.92 10.11
C TRP A 72 -1.48 2.60 9.45
N LEU A 73 -0.66 2.62 8.38
CA LEU A 73 -0.22 1.40 7.69
C LEU A 73 0.62 0.45 8.55
N PHE A 74 1.46 1.01 9.43
CA PHE A 74 2.40 0.24 10.24
C PHE A 74 1.91 -0.03 11.68
N GLY A 75 0.94 0.74 12.16
CA GLY A 75 0.33 0.59 13.47
C GLY A 75 -0.69 -0.56 13.54
N LEU A 76 -1.09 -0.93 14.76
CA LEU A 76 -2.20 -1.85 14.97
C LEU A 76 -3.50 -1.12 14.68
N ASN A 77 -4.41 -1.78 13.93
CA ASN A 77 -5.69 -1.19 13.58
C ASN A 77 -6.85 -1.97 14.24
N PRO A 78 -7.67 -1.33 15.09
CA PRO A 78 -8.79 -1.97 15.77
C PRO A 78 -9.82 -2.57 14.81
N HIS A 79 -10.09 -1.94 13.67
CA HIS A 79 -11.02 -2.45 12.65
C HIS A 79 -10.49 -3.70 11.93
N LEU A 80 -9.21 -4.03 12.10
CA LEU A 80 -8.57 -5.22 11.54
C LEU A 80 -8.29 -6.30 12.60
N GLY A 81 -8.83 -6.15 13.82
CA GLY A 81 -8.56 -7.05 14.94
C GLY A 81 -7.11 -6.91 15.42
N ASP A 82 -6.67 -5.67 15.61
CA ASP A 82 -5.32 -5.29 16.06
C ASP A 82 -4.18 -5.85 15.19
N ARG A 83 -4.45 -6.08 13.90
CA ARG A 83 -3.44 -6.42 12.91
C ARG A 83 -2.93 -5.16 12.23
N ARG A 84 -1.68 -5.21 11.76
CA ARG A 84 -1.09 -4.13 10.96
C ARG A 84 -1.65 -4.15 9.54
N PRO A 85 -2.20 -3.05 9.00
CA PRO A 85 -2.71 -3.00 7.64
C PRO A 85 -1.70 -3.43 6.57
N ILE A 86 -0.42 -3.12 6.75
CA ILE A 86 0.62 -3.51 5.78
C ILE A 86 0.77 -5.03 5.64
N ASP A 87 0.52 -5.80 6.69
CA ASP A 87 0.57 -7.26 6.62
C ASP A 87 -0.62 -7.82 5.83
N LEU A 88 -1.78 -7.17 5.91
CA LEU A 88 -2.94 -7.49 5.09
C LEU A 88 -2.73 -7.15 3.62
N VAL A 89 -2.01 -6.06 3.31
CA VAL A 89 -1.60 -5.72 1.93
C VAL A 89 -0.75 -6.84 1.36
N ARG A 90 0.26 -7.31 2.10
CA ARG A 90 1.13 -8.44 1.69
C ARG A 90 0.34 -9.74 1.50
N ALA A 91 -0.68 -9.96 2.32
CA ALA A 91 -1.56 -11.11 2.24
C ALA A 91 -2.69 -10.97 1.19
N GLY A 92 -2.81 -9.85 0.48
CA GLY A 92 -3.85 -9.63 -0.52
C GLY A 92 -5.27 -9.54 0.07
N ARG A 93 -5.42 -9.18 1.35
CA ARG A 93 -6.73 -9.14 2.05
C ARG A 93 -7.48 -7.83 1.76
N ALA A 94 -7.78 -7.59 0.49
CA ALA A 94 -8.35 -6.33 -0.01
C ALA A 94 -9.69 -5.98 0.66
N GLU A 95 -10.60 -6.94 0.82
CA GLU A 95 -11.93 -6.70 1.41
C GLU A 95 -11.86 -6.20 2.85
N GLU A 96 -10.95 -6.76 3.65
CA GLU A 96 -10.75 -6.36 5.05
C GLU A 96 -10.21 -4.93 5.12
N LEU A 97 -9.20 -4.62 4.31
CA LEU A 97 -8.62 -3.28 4.24
C LEU A 97 -9.63 -2.22 3.78
N MET A 98 -10.44 -2.55 2.76
CA MET A 98 -11.47 -1.62 2.29
C MET A 98 -12.58 -1.42 3.31
N ARG A 99 -12.92 -2.44 4.12
CA ARG A 99 -13.84 -2.27 5.26
C ARG A 99 -13.25 -1.34 6.31
N ALA A 100 -11.98 -1.51 6.68
CA ALA A 100 -11.31 -0.65 7.65
C ALA A 100 -11.26 0.82 7.18
N ILE A 101 -10.91 1.09 5.91
CA ILE A 101 -10.92 2.45 5.35
C ILE A 101 -12.32 3.08 5.39
N ARG A 102 -13.38 2.30 5.14
CA ARG A 102 -14.75 2.81 5.24
C ARG A 102 -15.14 3.16 6.67
N ALA A 103 -14.74 2.34 7.64
CA ALA A 103 -14.96 2.61 9.06
C ALA A 103 -14.21 3.88 9.49
N GLU A 104 -12.92 3.98 9.14
CA GLU A 104 -12.08 5.15 9.43
C GLU A 104 -12.69 6.45 8.89
N ARG A 105 -13.24 6.41 7.67
CA ARG A 105 -13.95 7.54 7.09
C ARG A 105 -15.18 7.92 7.89
N ALA A 106 -15.99 6.95 8.29
CA ALA A 106 -17.21 7.21 9.04
C ALA A 106 -16.89 7.87 10.39
N GLU A 107 -15.79 7.47 11.05
CA GLU A 107 -15.34 8.07 12.30
C GLU A 107 -14.74 9.47 12.11
N SER A 108 -14.02 9.70 11.00
CA SER A 108 -13.43 11.02 10.70
C SER A 108 -14.45 12.13 10.42
N PHE A 109 -15.71 11.77 10.10
CA PHE A 109 -16.80 12.71 9.81
C PHE A 109 -17.84 12.81 10.94
N ALA A 110 -17.66 12.07 12.03
CA ALA A 110 -18.53 12.08 13.21
C ALA A 110 -18.07 13.14 14.23
#